data_AF-A0A1F8GS66-F1
#
_entry.id   AF-A0A1F8GS66-F1
#
_cell.length_a   1.000
_cell.length_b   1.000
_cell.length_c   1.000
_cell.angle_alpha   90.00
_cell.angle_beta   90.00
_cell.angle_gamma   90.00
#
_symmetry.space_group_name_H-M   'P 1'
#
loop_
_entity.id
_entity.type
_entity.pdbx_description
1 polymer ?
#
loop_
_entity_poly.entity_id
_entity_poly.type
_entity_poly.pdbx_seq_one_letter_code
_entity_poly.pdbx_strand_id
1 'polypeptide(L)'
;MMNITEKKKQVSEMVRASSLARLMDIQERLLSGIAELPDEVSEEDAKILDAIEATISGSEADPQVKETVGTLLQLDDMIGRLSSGN
;
A
#
# COMPACT_ATOMS: atom_id res chain seq x y z
N MET A 1 -20.56 -0.78 14.59
CA MET A 1 -19.31 -1.48 14.89
C MET A 1 -18.70 -1.83 13.55
N MET A 2 -17.49 -1.34 13.23
CA MET A 2 -16.86 -1.62 11.93
C MET A 2 -16.48 -3.09 11.88
N ASN A 3 -16.84 -3.79 10.80
CA ASN A 3 -16.44 -5.18 10.61
C ASN A 3 -14.96 -5.20 10.19
N ILE A 4 -14.08 -5.64 11.09
CA ILE A 4 -12.63 -5.63 10.83
C ILE A 4 -12.26 -6.52 9.64
N THR A 5 -12.98 -7.61 9.42
CA THR A 5 -12.74 -8.50 8.27
C THR A 5 -12.98 -7.75 6.96
N GLU A 6 -14.04 -6.95 6.88
CA GLU A 6 -14.31 -6.13 5.69
C GLU A 6 -13.27 -5.03 5.51
N LYS A 7 -12.86 -4.39 6.62
CA LYS A 7 -11.79 -3.37 6.57
C LYS A 7 -10.47 -3.94 6.09
N LYS A 8 -10.05 -5.10 6.64
CA LYS A 8 -8.83 -5.81 6.22
C LYS A 8 -8.86 -6.07 4.72
N LYS A 9 -10.00 -6.52 4.19
CA LYS A 9 -10.18 -6.75 2.75
C LYS A 9 -10.03 -5.45 1.95
N GLN A 10 -10.77 -4.40 2.30
CA GLN A 10 -10.71 -3.10 1.63
C GLN A 10 -9.29 -2.54 1.61
N VAL A 11 -8.63 -2.47 2.77
CA VAL A 11 -7.26 -1.93 2.89
C VAL A 11 -6.27 -2.80 2.12
N SER A 12 -6.44 -4.13 2.12
CA SER A 12 -5.58 -5.01 1.31
C SER A 12 -5.71 -4.75 -0.19
N GLU A 13 -6.93 -4.51 -0.70
CA GLU A 13 -7.16 -4.18 -2.11
C GLU A 13 -6.49 -2.84 -2.46
N MET A 14 -6.57 -1.85 -1.58
CA MET A 14 -5.90 -0.56 -1.75
C MET A 14 -4.38 -0.69 -1.74
N VAL A 15 -3.82 -1.46 -0.80
CA VAL A 15 -2.37 -1.72 -0.73
C VAL A 15 -1.87 -2.42 -2.00
N ARG A 16 -2.63 -3.38 -2.54
CA ARG A 16 -2.29 -4.06 -3.82
C ARG A 16 -2.26 -3.10 -5.00
N ALA A 17 -3.16 -2.12 -5.01
CA ALA A 17 -3.24 -1.13 -6.08
C ALA A 17 -2.30 0.07 -5.91
N SER A 18 -1.67 0.22 -4.73
CA SER A 18 -0.89 1.41 -4.41
C SER A 18 0.47 1.42 -5.11
N SER A 19 0.68 2.46 -5.91
CA SER A 19 1.97 2.74 -6.55
C SER A 19 3.00 3.16 -5.52
N LEU A 20 2.57 3.90 -4.48
CA LEU A 20 3.45 4.28 -3.37
C LEU A 20 3.95 3.05 -2.61
N ALA A 21 3.05 2.11 -2.27
CA ALA A 21 3.44 0.89 -1.55
C ALA A 21 4.41 0.02 -2.37
N ARG A 22 4.25 -0.03 -3.70
CA ARG A 22 5.19 -0.68 -4.62
C ARG A 22 6.54 0.03 -4.63
N LEU A 23 6.56 1.35 -4.79
CA LEU A 23 7.79 2.14 -4.84
C LEU A 23 8.62 1.99 -3.55
N MET A 24 7.96 1.95 -2.40
CA MET A 24 8.61 1.81 -1.10
C MET A 24 9.04 0.37 -0.77
N ASP A 25 8.70 -0.61 -1.62
CA ASP A 25 8.94 -2.03 -1.37
C ASP A 25 8.36 -2.52 -0.03
N ILE A 26 7.17 -2.01 0.31
CA ILE A 26 6.46 -2.37 1.55
C ILE A 26 5.15 -3.12 1.30
N GLN A 27 4.74 -3.27 0.04
CA GLN A 27 3.45 -3.84 -0.32
C GLN A 27 3.24 -5.24 0.31
N GLU A 28 4.18 -6.16 0.14
CA GLU A 28 4.07 -7.52 0.70
C GLU A 28 4.04 -7.52 2.23
N ARG A 29 4.89 -6.69 2.85
CA ARG A 29 4.94 -6.56 4.33
C ARG A 29 3.64 -6.05 4.91
N LEU A 30 3.02 -5.04 4.27
CA LEU A 30 1.72 -4.52 4.67
C LEU A 30 0.62 -5.58 4.50
N LEU A 31 0.61 -6.30 3.37
CA LEU A 31 -0.39 -7.35 3.13
C LEU A 31 -0.28 -8.51 4.13
N SER A 32 0.94 -8.95 4.45
CA SER A 32 1.17 -9.98 5.49
C SER A 32 0.66 -9.49 6.84
N GLY A 33 1.06 -8.27 7.24
CA GLY A 33 0.63 -7.68 8.50
C GLY A 33 -0.90 -7.56 8.61
N ILE A 34 -1.58 -7.12 7.55
CA ILE A 34 -3.05 -7.04 7.53
C ILE A 34 -3.69 -8.43 7.62
N ALA A 35 -3.13 -9.45 6.94
CA ALA A 35 -3.66 -10.81 6.99
C ALA A 35 -3.53 -11.45 8.38
N GLU A 36 -2.45 -11.13 9.10
CA GLU A 36 -2.14 -11.65 10.44
C GLU A 36 -2.94 -10.98 11.56
N LEU A 37 -3.60 -9.83 11.30
CA LEU A 37 -4.47 -9.20 12.29
C LEU A 37 -5.63 -10.14 12.67
N PRO A 38 -5.95 -10.29 13.96
CA PRO A 38 -7.12 -11.07 14.38
C PRO A 38 -8.43 -10.45 13.88
N ASP A 39 -9.51 -11.22 13.87
CA ASP A 39 -10.85 -10.70 13.51
C ASP A 39 -11.54 -9.99 14.70
N GLU A 40 -10.87 -9.95 15.84
CA GLU A 40 -11.21 -9.13 17.00
C GLU A 40 -9.96 -8.33 17.39
N VAL A 41 -9.88 -7.09 16.93
CA VAL A 41 -8.77 -6.16 17.24
C VAL A 41 -9.24 -5.06 18.17
N SER A 42 -8.30 -4.44 18.88
CA SER A 42 -8.59 -3.23 19.64
C SER A 42 -8.98 -2.08 18.72
N GLU A 43 -9.69 -1.07 19.25
CA GLU A 43 -9.99 0.15 18.49
C GLU A 43 -8.71 0.88 18.05
N GLU A 44 -7.63 0.77 18.83
CA GLU A 44 -6.33 1.36 18.52
C GLU A 44 -5.69 0.68 17.30
N ASP A 45 -5.72 -0.64 17.25
CA ASP A 45 -5.24 -1.40 16.09
C ASP A 45 -6.10 -1.16 14.85
N ALA A 46 -7.42 -1.01 15.01
CA ALA A 46 -8.31 -0.65 13.91
C ALA A 46 -7.96 0.72 13.30
N LYS A 47 -7.52 1.69 14.12
CA LYS A 47 -7.06 3.02 13.65
C LYS A 47 -5.81 2.94 12.79
N ILE A 48 -4.98 1.90 12.94
CA ILE A 48 -3.82 1.69 12.06
C ILE A 48 -4.29 1.40 10.63
N LEU A 49 -5.34 0.58 10.47
CA LEU A 49 -5.93 0.32 9.15
C LEU A 49 -6.53 1.59 8.53
N ASP A 50 -7.16 2.44 9.34
CA ASP A 50 -7.66 3.75 8.89
C ASP A 50 -6.50 4.67 8.45
N ALA A 51 -5.38 4.67 9.19
CA ALA A 51 -4.21 5.45 8.84
C ALA A 51 -3.56 4.97 7.53
N ILE A 52 -3.50 3.64 7.31
CA ILE A 52 -3.02 3.06 6.04
C ILE A 52 -3.93 3.49 4.88
N GLU A 53 -5.25 3.36 5.03
CA GLU A 53 -6.22 3.80 4.03
C GLU A 53 -6.06 5.28 3.70
N ALA A 54 -5.96 6.14 4.72
CA ALA A 54 -5.83 7.58 4.54
C ALA A 54 -4.51 7.95 3.83
N THR A 55 -3.41 7.29 4.20
CA THR A 55 -2.09 7.53 3.59
C THR A 55 -2.10 7.14 2.12
N ILE A 56 -2.60 5.94 1.80
CA ILE A 56 -2.67 5.47 0.41
C ILE A 56 -3.61 6.36 -0.40
N SER A 57 -4.84 6.58 0.08
CA SER A 57 -5.83 7.41 -0.62
C SER A 57 -5.30 8.83 -0.88
N GLY A 58 -4.68 9.45 0.13
CA GLY A 58 -4.11 10.78 -0.01
C GLY A 58 -2.99 10.81 -1.04
N SER A 59 -2.09 9.83 -1.02
CA SER A 59 -0.99 9.75 -1.98
C SER A 59 -1.44 9.51 -3.42
N GLU A 60 -2.47 8.68 -3.64
CA GLU A 60 -2.98 8.34 -4.97
C GLU A 60 -3.91 9.43 -5.54
N ALA A 61 -4.51 10.26 -4.66
CA ALA A 61 -5.35 11.38 -5.03
C ALA A 61 -4.57 12.67 -5.30
N ASP A 62 -3.37 12.83 -4.71
CA ASP A 62 -2.49 13.97 -4.95
C ASP A 62 -1.80 13.84 -6.33
N PRO A 63 -2.06 14.74 -7.30
CA PRO A 63 -1.50 14.64 -8.64
C PRO A 63 0.04 14.72 -8.66
N GLN A 64 0.63 15.52 -7.79
CA GLN A 64 2.08 15.73 -7.76
C GLN A 64 2.78 14.50 -7.17
N VAL A 65 2.22 13.92 -6.11
CA VAL A 65 2.73 12.67 -5.53
C VAL A 65 2.62 11.55 -6.56
N LYS A 66 1.46 11.42 -7.21
CA LYS A 66 1.22 10.40 -8.23
C LYS A 66 2.19 10.47 -9.40
N GLU A 67 2.43 11.67 -9.94
CA GLU A 67 3.40 11.89 -11.02
C GLU A 67 4.84 11.53 -10.57
N THR A 68 5.21 11.96 -9.37
CA THR A 68 6.54 11.68 -8.79
C THR A 68 6.76 10.18 -8.62
N VAL A 69 5.80 9.49 -7.98
CA VAL A 69 5.86 8.04 -7.77
C VAL A 69 5.91 7.30 -9.10
N GLY A 70 5.08 7.70 -10.07
CA GLY A 70 5.09 7.11 -11.41
C GLY A 70 6.44 7.25 -12.12
N THR A 71 7.07 8.42 -12.04
CA THR A 71 8.39 8.67 -12.64
C THR A 71 9.47 7.80 -12.00
N LEU A 72 9.45 7.66 -10.67
CA LEU A 72 10.42 6.84 -9.94
C LEU A 72 10.26 5.35 -10.26
N LEU A 73 9.02 4.85 -10.34
CA LEU A 73 8.75 3.47 -10.75
C LEU A 73 9.21 3.20 -12.20
N GLN A 74 9.01 4.14 -13.11
CA GLN A 74 9.51 4.01 -14.48
C GLN A 74 11.03 3.94 -14.53
N LEU A 75 11.73 4.71 -13.68
CA LEU A 75 13.19 4.66 -13.57
C LEU A 75 13.65 3.31 -13.01
N ASP A 76 12.98 2.78 -11.99
CA ASP A 76 13.27 1.45 -11.44
C ASP A 76 13.11 0.35 -12.49
N ASP A 77 12.00 0.36 -13.23
CA ASP A 77 11.74 -0.58 -14.34
C ASP A 77 12.79 -0.44 -15.46
N MET A 78 13.32 0.76 -15.72
CA MET A 78 14.44 0.95 -16.65
C MET A 78 15.74 0.32 -16.14
N ILE A 79 16.08 0.53 -14.88
CA ILE A 79 17.29 -0.04 -14.25
C ILE A 79 17.22 -1.58 -14.25
N GLY A 80 16.07 -2.15 -13.90
CA GLY A 80 15.85 -3.60 -13.91
C GLY A 80 16.07 -4.23 -15.29
N ARG A 81 15.57 -3.58 -16.35
CA ARG A 81 15.78 -4.02 -17.74
C ARG A 81 17.24 -3.97 -18.19
N LEU A 82 17.96 -2.91 -17.81
CA LEU A 82 19.38 -2.79 -18.13
C LEU A 82 20.23 -3.81 -17.37
N SER A 83 19.85 -4.13 -16.13
CA SER A 83 20.57 -5.10 -15.28
C SER A 83 20.34 -6.55 -15.70
N SER A 84 19.20 -6.84 -16.34
CA SER A 84 18.84 -8.19 -16.82
C SER A 84 19.28 -8.48 -18.26
N GLY A 85 19.86 -7.49 -18.95
CA GLY A 85 20.29 -7.56 -20.35
C GLY A 85 21.79 -7.79 -20.57
N ASN A 86 22.54 -8.14 -19.52
CA ASN A 86 23.91 -8.69 -19.56
C ASN A 86 23.91 -10.16 -19.14
#